data_AF-A0A925VJ62-F1
#
_entry.id   AF-A0A925VJ62-F1
#
_cell.length_a   1.000
_cell.length_b   1.000
_cell.length_c   1.000
_cell.angle_alpha   90.00
_cell.angle_beta   90.00
_cell.angle_gamma   90.00
#
_symmetry.space_group_name_H-M   'P 1'
#
loop_
_entity.id
_entity.type
_entity.pdbx_description
1 polymer ?
#
loop_
_entity_poly.entity_id
_entity_poly.type
_entity_poly.pdbx_seq_one_letter_code
_entity_poly.pdbx_strand_id
1 'polypeptide(L)'
;MRIALNHPRLRAIALGCWALGAWWIVQIGLLNSAFYSTWLVVLMVFTGVLLLALGVAFWALSGDRRAGVVFDAKGLLLNLGNSASFVEWDNIERLGTSTNRSNWLSIGSAHALGIRLRDSATYLQSYEVRLPAAGGPLGQMLRLLQRVLTYSGALGGSPSAADLARTRVCTGYDVLVPEALLGGAAVAFVELAEQYRRDTAAERSAMRR
;
A
#
# COMPACT_ATOMS: atom_id res chain seq x y z
N MET A 1 -14.86 13.14 -5.39
CA MET A 1 -15.40 11.77 -5.16
C MET A 1 -14.42 10.98 -4.30
N ARG A 2 -14.86 10.12 -3.36
CA ARG A 2 -13.95 9.30 -2.52
C ARG A 2 -14.17 7.81 -2.74
N ILE A 3 -13.09 7.08 -2.99
CA ILE A 3 -13.10 5.61 -3.08
C ILE A 3 -12.44 5.06 -1.81
N ALA A 4 -13.22 4.34 -1.02
CA ALA A 4 -12.76 3.66 0.19
C ALA A 4 -11.91 2.43 -0.17
N LEU A 5 -11.14 1.92 0.79
CA LEU A 5 -10.36 0.70 0.59
C LEU A 5 -11.26 -0.52 0.43
N ASN A 6 -10.70 -1.56 -0.17
CA ASN A 6 -11.34 -2.87 -0.20
C ASN A 6 -11.21 -3.56 1.17
N HIS A 7 -11.99 -3.09 2.15
CA HIS A 7 -12.05 -3.61 3.51
C HIS A 7 -12.21 -5.14 3.60
N PRO A 8 -13.11 -5.81 2.83
CA PRO A 8 -13.26 -7.26 2.95
C PRO A 8 -12.01 -8.02 2.46
N ARG A 9 -11.34 -7.55 1.41
CA ARG A 9 -10.10 -8.16 0.90
C ARG A 9 -8.96 -8.06 1.93
N LEU A 10 -8.78 -6.89 2.55
CA LEU A 10 -7.77 -6.69 3.59
C LEU A 10 -8.02 -7.57 4.82
N ARG A 11 -9.29 -7.73 5.23
CA ARG A 11 -9.65 -8.63 6.34
C ARG A 11 -9.43 -10.10 6.00
N ALA A 12 -9.72 -10.53 4.77
CA ALA A 12 -9.45 -11.89 4.33
C ALA A 12 -7.95 -12.21 4.35
N ILE A 13 -7.11 -11.28 3.89
CA ILE A 13 -5.64 -11.41 3.97
C ILE A 13 -5.19 -11.48 5.44
N ALA A 14 -5.72 -10.62 6.30
CA ALA A 14 -5.39 -10.62 7.73
C ALA A 14 -5.70 -11.97 8.39
N LEU A 15 -6.89 -12.53 8.12
CA LEU A 15 -7.30 -13.84 8.63
C LEU A 15 -6.42 -14.96 8.08
N GLY A 16 -6.05 -14.93 6.80
CA GLY A 16 -5.14 -15.89 6.20
C GLY A 16 -3.76 -15.86 6.84
N CYS A 17 -3.20 -14.67 7.07
CA CYS A 17 -1.94 -14.49 7.79
C CYS A 17 -2.02 -15.03 9.23
N TRP A 18 -3.12 -14.80 9.94
CA TRP A 18 -3.31 -15.33 11.29
C TRP A 18 -3.45 -16.84 11.32
N ALA A 19 -4.25 -17.42 10.42
CA ALA A 19 -4.43 -18.86 10.34
C ALA A 19 -3.11 -19.58 10.03
N LEU A 20 -2.34 -19.08 9.05
CA LEU A 20 -1.03 -19.63 8.70
C LEU A 20 0.00 -19.41 9.82
N GLY A 21 0.04 -18.23 10.43
CA GLY A 21 0.94 -17.93 11.54
C GLY A 21 0.68 -18.82 12.77
N ALA A 22 -0.59 -18.97 13.15
CA ALA A 22 -0.99 -19.85 14.24
C ALA A 22 -0.71 -21.33 13.92
N TRP A 23 -1.01 -21.76 12.69
CA TRP A 23 -0.70 -23.11 12.23
C TRP A 23 0.79 -23.42 12.35
N TRP A 24 1.66 -22.52 11.90
CA TRP A 24 3.11 -22.67 12.01
C TRP A 24 3.57 -22.81 13.46
N ILE A 25 3.05 -21.97 14.37
CA ILE A 25 3.41 -22.04 15.80
C ILE A 25 2.95 -23.36 16.43
N VAL A 26 1.73 -23.82 16.11
CA VAL A 26 1.21 -25.10 16.61
C VAL A 26 2.04 -26.27 16.08
N GLN A 27 2.38 -26.28 14.79
CA GLN A 27 3.20 -27.33 14.19
C GLN A 27 4.60 -27.39 14.82
N ILE A 28 5.21 -26.25 15.15
CA ILE A 28 6.48 -26.22 15.89
C ILE A 28 6.34 -26.88 17.27
N GLY A 29 5.24 -26.64 17.99
CA GLY A 29 4.97 -27.30 19.27
C GLY A 29 4.77 -28.81 19.18
N LEU A 30 4.37 -29.31 18.00
CA LEU A 30 4.20 -30.73 17.70
C LEU A 30 5.47 -31.39 17.14
N LEU A 31 6.43 -30.59 16.65
CA LEU A 31 7.69 -31.09 16.13
C LEU A 31 8.62 -31.48 17.28
N ASN A 32 9.11 -32.71 17.25
CA ASN A 32 10.03 -33.22 18.25
C ASN A 32 11.39 -32.53 18.08
N SER A 33 11.82 -31.76 19.09
CA SER A 33 13.03 -30.92 19.06
C SER A 33 14.34 -31.70 18.85
N ALA A 34 14.29 -33.03 18.95
CA ALA A 34 15.43 -33.93 18.73
C ALA A 34 15.86 -34.07 17.26
N PHE A 35 15.00 -33.77 16.28
CA PHE A 35 15.28 -34.03 14.85
C PHE A 35 15.52 -32.77 14.01
N TYR A 36 15.30 -31.58 14.57
CA TYR A 36 15.41 -30.32 13.84
C TYR A 36 16.52 -29.46 14.42
N SER A 37 17.30 -28.82 13.56
CA SER A 37 18.32 -27.88 14.01
C SER A 37 17.66 -26.71 14.75
N THR A 38 18.27 -26.26 15.84
CA THR A 38 17.80 -25.11 16.64
C THR A 38 17.54 -23.87 15.75
N TRP A 39 18.34 -23.69 14.71
CA TRP A 39 18.18 -22.63 13.72
C TRP A 39 16.89 -22.72 12.91
N LEU A 40 16.50 -23.93 12.48
CA LEU A 40 15.22 -24.13 11.78
C LEU A 40 14.05 -23.76 12.70
N VAL A 41 14.08 -24.20 13.96
CA VAL A 41 13.03 -23.88 14.94
C VAL A 41 12.92 -22.37 15.14
N VAL A 42 14.05 -21.67 15.32
CA VAL A 42 14.07 -20.20 15.46
C VAL A 42 13.51 -19.50 14.21
N LEU A 43 13.89 -19.93 13.01
CA LEU A 43 13.39 -19.37 11.76
C LEU A 43 11.87 -19.57 11.60
N MET A 44 11.38 -20.77 11.95
CA MET A 44 9.96 -21.09 11.87
C MET A 44 9.14 -20.24 12.86
N VAL A 45 9.60 -20.11 14.11
CA VAL A 45 8.94 -19.26 15.12
C VAL A 45 8.93 -17.80 14.68
N PHE A 46 10.06 -17.29 14.19
CA PHE A 46 10.17 -15.93 13.70
C PHE A 46 9.20 -15.67 12.54
N THR A 47 9.11 -16.60 11.59
CA THR A 47 8.16 -16.52 10.46
C THR A 47 6.71 -16.53 10.93
N GLY A 48 6.36 -17.38 11.89
CA GLY A 48 5.01 -17.45 12.46
C GLY A 48 4.60 -16.15 13.17
N VAL A 49 5.49 -15.60 13.99
CA VAL A 49 5.28 -14.31 14.66
C VAL A 49 5.16 -13.16 13.65
N LEU A 50 5.98 -13.17 12.59
CA LEU A 50 5.94 -12.18 11.53
C LEU A 50 4.62 -12.23 10.72
N LEU A 51 4.09 -13.43 10.45
CA LEU A 51 2.78 -13.60 9.83
C LEU A 51 1.64 -13.08 10.72
N LEU A 52 1.69 -13.36 12.03
CA LEU A 52 0.69 -12.84 12.97
C LEU A 52 0.69 -11.31 12.99
N ALA A 53 1.88 -10.72 13.07
CA ALA A 53 2.11 -9.30 13.01
C ALA A 53 1.60 -8.66 11.71
N LEU A 54 1.86 -9.28 10.55
CA LEU A 54 1.32 -8.85 9.27
C LEU A 54 -0.21 -8.85 9.27
N GLY A 55 -0.83 -9.89 9.84
CA GLY A 55 -2.29 -9.93 9.97
C GLY A 55 -2.84 -8.78 10.81
N VAL A 56 -2.17 -8.39 11.90
CA VAL A 56 -2.55 -7.21 12.71
C VAL A 56 -2.43 -5.93 11.89
N ALA A 57 -1.39 -5.78 11.07
CA ALA A 57 -1.21 -4.63 10.20
C ALA A 57 -2.33 -4.51 9.15
N PHE A 58 -2.64 -5.60 8.44
CA PHE A 58 -3.75 -5.62 7.48
C PHE A 58 -5.10 -5.36 8.15
N TRP A 59 -5.33 -5.89 9.35
CA TRP A 59 -6.54 -5.65 10.11
C TRP A 59 -6.69 -4.17 10.50
N ALA A 60 -5.63 -3.55 11.03
CA ALA A 60 -5.62 -2.14 11.39
C ALA A 60 -5.83 -1.24 10.17
N LEU A 61 -5.21 -1.57 9.04
CA LEU A 61 -5.39 -0.85 7.78
C LEU A 61 -6.82 -0.98 7.24
N SER A 62 -7.46 -2.15 7.45
CA SER A 62 -8.88 -2.34 7.13
C SER A 62 -9.81 -1.50 8.03
N GLY A 63 -9.36 -1.12 9.24
CA GLY A 63 -10.10 -0.30 10.19
C GLY A 63 -9.96 1.20 9.95
N ASP A 64 -8.98 1.63 9.15
CA ASP A 64 -8.73 3.04 8.91
C ASP A 64 -9.77 3.63 7.94
N ARG A 65 -10.73 4.37 8.51
CA ARG A 65 -11.78 5.08 7.77
C ARG A 65 -11.27 6.32 7.04
N ARG A 66 -10.01 6.72 7.20
CA ARG A 66 -9.40 7.89 6.51
C ARG A 66 -8.62 7.48 5.27
N ALA A 67 -8.14 6.24 5.22
CA ALA A 67 -7.46 5.72 4.06
C ALA A 67 -8.43 5.60 2.85
N GLY A 68 -7.92 5.78 1.64
CA GLY A 68 -8.63 5.72 0.37
C GLY A 68 -8.06 6.71 -0.64
N VAL A 69 -8.60 6.68 -1.85
CA VAL A 69 -8.26 7.67 -2.89
C VAL A 69 -9.38 8.67 -3.04
N VAL A 70 -9.05 9.96 -3.02
CA VAL A 70 -9.99 11.06 -3.21
C VAL A 70 -9.69 11.75 -4.53
N PHE A 71 -10.68 11.79 -5.40
CA PHE A 71 -10.70 12.61 -6.61
C PHE A 71 -11.10 14.02 -6.22
N ASP A 72 -10.18 14.95 -6.44
CA ASP A 72 -10.37 16.38 -6.30
C ASP A 72 -10.34 17.06 -7.69
N ALA A 73 -10.88 18.27 -7.78
CA ALA A 73 -10.86 19.07 -9.00
C ALA A 73 -9.43 19.38 -9.46
N LYS A 74 -8.45 19.38 -8.54
CA LYS A 74 -7.04 19.65 -8.83
C LYS A 74 -6.20 18.40 -9.08
N GLY A 75 -6.58 17.25 -8.53
CA GLY A 75 -5.77 16.04 -8.62
C GLY A 75 -6.34 14.83 -7.86
N LEU A 76 -5.45 13.88 -7.62
CA LEU A 76 -5.68 12.66 -6.85
C LEU A 76 -5.01 12.79 -5.48
N LEU A 77 -5.78 12.72 -4.41
CA LEU A 77 -5.24 12.55 -3.06
C LEU A 77 -5.22 11.06 -2.72
N LEU A 78 -4.03 10.52 -2.62
CA LEU A 78 -3.76 9.13 -2.26
C LEU A 78 -3.53 9.06 -0.75
N ASN A 79 -4.52 8.62 0.03
CA ASN A 79 -4.35 8.38 1.45
C ASN A 79 -4.23 6.87 1.69
N LEU A 80 -3.01 6.36 1.80
CA LEU A 80 -2.73 4.93 1.88
C LEU A 80 -2.61 4.44 3.34
N GLY A 81 -3.15 5.20 4.30
CA GLY A 81 -3.17 4.87 5.73
C GLY A 81 -1.85 5.20 6.45
N ASN A 82 -0.71 4.83 5.87
CA ASN A 82 0.63 5.17 6.41
C ASN A 82 1.28 6.41 5.74
N SER A 83 0.65 6.93 4.69
CA SER A 83 1.15 8.02 3.86
C SER A 83 -0.03 8.70 3.18
N ALA A 84 0.09 10.01 3.00
CA ALA A 84 -0.78 10.79 2.15
C ALA A 84 0.08 11.49 1.10
N SER A 85 -0.31 11.39 -0.17
CA SER A 85 0.31 12.15 -1.24
C SER A 85 -0.75 12.75 -2.14
N PHE A 86 -0.45 13.91 -2.70
CA PHE A 86 -1.32 14.60 -3.63
C PHE A 86 -0.67 14.64 -5.01
N VAL A 87 -1.39 14.17 -6.02
CA VAL A 87 -0.92 14.12 -7.41
C VAL A 87 -1.82 14.99 -8.26
N GLU A 88 -1.31 16.13 -8.69
CA GLU A 88 -2.04 17.04 -9.58
C GLU A 88 -2.33 16.39 -10.95
N TRP A 89 -3.51 16.67 -11.51
CA TRP A 89 -3.89 16.15 -12.84
C TRP A 89 -2.91 16.57 -13.93
N ASP A 90 -2.33 17.77 -13.81
CA ASP A 90 -1.39 18.31 -14.79
C ASP A 90 0.01 17.68 -14.65
N ASN A 91 0.33 17.14 -13.47
CA ASN A 91 1.56 16.40 -13.21
C ASN A 91 1.48 14.92 -13.64
N ILE A 92 0.29 14.40 -13.92
CA ILE A 92 0.11 13.02 -14.38
C ILE A 92 0.41 12.93 -15.88
N GLU A 93 1.54 12.32 -16.22
CA GLU A 93 1.92 12.02 -17.60
C GLU A 93 1.04 10.90 -18.17
N ARG A 94 0.92 9.80 -17.42
CA ARG A 94 0.16 8.61 -17.82
C ARG A 94 -0.35 7.84 -16.62
N LEU A 95 -1.55 7.28 -16.74
CA LEU A 95 -2.11 6.28 -15.84
C LEU A 95 -2.09 4.91 -16.53
N GLY A 96 -1.93 3.85 -15.76
CA GLY A 96 -2.05 2.49 -16.26
C GLY A 96 -1.96 1.47 -15.16
N THR A 97 -1.76 0.21 -15.53
CA THR A 97 -1.62 -0.89 -14.57
C THR A 97 -0.28 -1.57 -14.74
N SER A 98 0.32 -1.99 -13.64
CA SER A 98 1.50 -2.83 -13.61
C SER A 98 1.20 -4.12 -12.86
N THR A 99 1.73 -5.23 -13.35
CA THR A 99 1.71 -6.54 -12.65
C THR A 99 2.83 -6.64 -11.62
N ASN A 100 3.75 -5.67 -11.59
CA ASN A 100 4.94 -5.75 -10.77
C ASN A 100 4.63 -5.46 -9.29
N ARG A 101 5.05 -6.37 -8.41
CA ARG A 101 4.78 -6.34 -6.97
C ARG A 101 5.94 -5.68 -6.25
N SER A 102 5.86 -4.38 -6.02
CA SER A 102 6.94 -3.61 -5.38
C SER A 102 6.92 -3.70 -3.85
N ASN A 103 5.85 -4.21 -3.23
CA ASN A 103 5.66 -4.08 -1.79
C ASN A 103 4.85 -5.24 -1.18
N TRP A 104 5.05 -5.53 0.09
CA TRP A 104 4.29 -6.52 0.86
C TRP A 104 2.81 -6.14 0.99
N LEU A 105 2.46 -4.85 0.88
CA LEU A 105 1.07 -4.41 0.77
C LEU A 105 0.39 -4.81 -0.56
N SER A 106 1.14 -5.33 -1.53
CA SER A 106 0.61 -5.94 -2.75
C SER A 106 0.31 -7.44 -2.61
N ILE A 107 0.52 -8.02 -1.41
CA ILE A 107 0.12 -9.40 -1.12
C ILE A 107 -1.40 -9.51 -1.31
N GLY A 108 -1.80 -10.34 -2.27
CA GLY A 108 -3.19 -10.52 -2.65
C GLY A 108 -3.69 -9.62 -3.78
N SER A 109 -2.89 -8.68 -4.32
CA SER A 109 -3.21 -7.93 -5.55
C SER A 109 -2.53 -8.51 -6.78
N ALA A 110 -3.29 -8.71 -7.87
CA ALA A 110 -2.74 -9.17 -9.14
C ALA A 110 -2.13 -8.02 -9.94
N HIS A 111 -2.71 -6.82 -9.80
CA HIS A 111 -2.24 -5.61 -10.45
C HIS A 111 -2.08 -4.48 -9.43
N ALA A 112 -1.32 -3.47 -9.83
CA ALA A 112 -1.20 -2.19 -9.16
C ALA A 112 -1.51 -1.07 -10.17
N LEU A 113 -2.16 -0.01 -9.70
CA LEU A 113 -2.27 1.24 -10.44
C LEU A 113 -0.89 1.88 -10.53
N GLY A 114 -0.43 2.09 -11.76
CA GLY A 114 0.77 2.84 -12.07
C GLY A 114 0.44 4.28 -12.43
N ILE A 115 1.10 5.22 -11.76
CA ILE A 115 1.04 6.65 -12.07
C ILE A 115 2.43 7.07 -12.50
N ARG A 116 2.53 7.56 -13.74
CA ARG A 116 3.74 8.16 -14.27
C ARG A 116 3.64 9.67 -14.15
N LEU A 117 4.62 10.25 -13.48
CA LEU A 117 4.70 11.67 -13.15
C LEU A 117 5.55 12.39 -14.19
N ARG A 118 5.16 13.64 -14.51
CA ARG A 118 5.97 14.56 -15.32
C ARG A 118 7.11 15.13 -14.49
N ASP A 119 6.79 15.57 -13.28
CA ASP A 119 7.74 16.06 -12.29
C ASP A 119 7.61 15.27 -10.98
N SER A 120 8.64 14.48 -10.68
CA SER A 120 8.75 13.76 -9.41
C SER A 120 8.95 14.71 -8.22
N ALA A 121 9.54 15.90 -8.41
CA ALA A 121 9.83 16.82 -7.31
C ALA A 121 8.54 17.36 -6.66
N THR A 122 7.53 17.72 -7.47
CA THR A 122 6.21 18.15 -6.96
C THR A 122 5.53 17.06 -6.14
N TYR A 123 5.66 15.80 -6.56
CA TYR A 123 5.14 14.66 -5.82
C TYR A 123 5.86 14.47 -4.48
N LEU A 124 7.18 14.65 -4.45
CA LEU A 124 7.96 14.55 -3.23
C LEU A 124 7.62 15.66 -2.22
N GLN A 125 7.37 16.89 -2.69
CA GLN A 125 6.99 18.01 -1.84
C GLN A 125 5.60 17.83 -1.19
N SER A 126 4.69 17.15 -1.89
CA SER A 126 3.33 16.86 -1.40
C SER A 126 3.23 15.55 -0.62
N TYR A 127 4.34 14.80 -0.49
CA TYR A 127 4.37 13.54 0.23
C TYR A 127 4.47 13.77 1.74
N GLU A 128 3.46 13.30 2.46
CA GLU A 128 3.42 13.33 3.91
C GLU A 128 3.33 11.91 4.46
N VAL A 129 4.28 11.53 5.33
CA VAL A 129 4.14 10.32 6.13
C VAL A 129 3.07 10.58 7.19
N ARG A 130 2.00 9.78 7.18
CA ARG A 130 0.91 9.88 8.16
C ARG A 130 0.79 8.56 8.88
N LEU A 131 0.89 8.56 10.20
CA LEU A 131 0.65 7.32 10.96
C LEU A 131 -0.84 6.94 10.83
N PRO A 132 -1.17 5.65 10.66
CA PRO A 132 -2.56 5.22 10.70
C PRO A 132 -3.18 5.68 12.02
N ALA A 133 -4.43 6.14 11.98
CA ALA A 133 -5.11 6.76 13.12
C ALA A 133 -5.51 5.76 14.23
N ALA A 134 -4.71 4.72 14.43
CA ALA A 134 -4.85 3.77 15.53
C ALA A 134 -4.26 4.38 16.81
N GLY A 135 -5.09 5.06 17.59
CA GLY A 135 -4.78 5.41 18.98
C GLY A 135 -4.73 4.15 19.84
N GLY A 136 -3.70 4.00 20.68
CA GLY A 136 -3.58 2.91 21.66
C GLY A 136 -2.36 1.99 21.49
N PRO A 137 -2.25 0.92 22.31
CA PRO A 137 -1.09 0.03 22.35
C PRO A 137 -0.82 -0.70 21.02
N LEU A 138 -1.88 -0.97 20.24
CA LEU A 138 -1.77 -1.54 18.89
C LEU A 138 -1.05 -0.60 17.92
N GLY A 139 -1.23 0.72 18.04
CA GLY A 139 -0.53 1.72 17.23
C GLY A 139 0.96 1.84 17.56
N GLN A 140 1.37 1.51 18.79
CA GLN A 140 2.79 1.41 19.19
C GLN A 140 3.41 0.10 18.69
N MET A 141 2.68 -1.01 18.80
CA MET A 141 3.13 -2.31 18.31
C MET A 141 3.27 -2.31 16.78
N LEU A 142 2.37 -1.64 16.06
CA LEU A 142 2.49 -1.40 14.62
C LEU A 142 3.66 -0.50 14.26
N ARG A 143 3.99 0.50 15.08
CA ARG A 143 5.20 1.32 14.88
C ARG A 143 6.47 0.52 15.07
N LEU A 144 6.51 -0.39 16.05
CA LEU A 144 7.64 -1.30 16.26
C LEU A 144 7.75 -2.29 15.10
N LEU A 145 6.64 -2.85 14.65
CA LEU A 145 6.60 -3.73 13.50
C LEU A 145 6.99 -3.04 12.20
N GLN A 146 6.49 -1.83 11.97
CA GLN A 146 6.91 -0.99 10.87
C GLN A 146 8.41 -0.75 10.96
N ARG A 147 8.95 -0.41 12.14
CA ARG A 147 10.39 -0.19 12.35
C ARG A 147 11.23 -1.44 12.02
N VAL A 148 10.79 -2.62 12.44
CA VAL A 148 11.44 -3.91 12.15
C VAL A 148 11.34 -4.27 10.65
N LEU A 149 10.18 -4.05 10.03
CA LEU A 149 9.94 -4.25 8.60
C LEU A 149 10.65 -3.20 7.72
N THR A 150 10.91 -2.00 8.25
CA THR A 150 11.66 -0.94 7.56
C THR A 150 13.16 -1.07 7.67
N TYR A 151 13.69 -1.92 8.55
CA TYR A 151 15.13 -2.19 8.55
C TYR A 151 15.58 -2.87 7.24
N SER A 152 14.64 -3.51 6.52
CA SER A 152 14.81 -3.99 5.14
C SER A 152 14.59 -2.93 4.03
N GLY A 153 14.53 -1.63 4.36
CA GLY A 153 14.98 -0.56 3.46
C GLY A 153 13.98 0.13 2.52
N ALA A 154 12.65 -0.03 2.61
CA ALA A 154 11.76 0.60 1.60
C ALA A 154 10.38 1.10 2.05
N LEU A 155 10.06 1.10 3.35
CA LEU A 155 8.65 1.16 3.80
C LEU A 155 8.28 2.27 4.78
N GLY A 156 9.16 3.25 5.01
CA GLY A 156 8.89 4.31 5.98
C GLY A 156 9.63 5.65 5.78
N GLY A 157 10.46 5.77 4.75
CA GLY A 157 11.04 7.05 4.35
C GLY A 157 10.10 7.79 3.41
N SER A 158 10.22 9.12 3.34
CA SER A 158 9.78 9.84 2.15
C SER A 158 10.46 9.19 0.94
N PRO A 159 9.73 8.86 -0.14
CA PRO A 159 10.35 8.29 -1.33
C PRO A 159 11.45 9.25 -1.78
N SER A 160 12.62 8.73 -2.14
CA SER A 160 13.65 9.57 -2.74
C SER A 160 13.41 9.69 -4.25
N ALA A 161 13.95 10.74 -4.87
CA ALA A 161 13.91 10.86 -6.34
C ALA A 161 14.57 9.66 -7.03
N ALA A 162 15.60 9.07 -6.41
CA ALA A 162 16.27 7.87 -6.91
C ALA A 162 15.36 6.62 -6.85
N ASP A 163 14.52 6.50 -5.81
CA ASP A 163 13.57 5.39 -5.69
C ASP A 163 12.45 5.47 -6.73
N LEU A 164 11.94 6.67 -6.99
CA LEU A 164 10.96 6.91 -8.04
C LEU A 164 11.54 6.60 -9.42
N ALA A 165 12.76 7.08 -9.70
CA ALA A 165 13.46 6.78 -10.95
C ALA A 165 13.72 5.28 -11.13
N ARG A 166 14.16 4.58 -10.08
CA ARG A 166 14.34 3.12 -10.09
C ARG A 166 13.01 2.41 -10.36
N THR A 167 11.93 2.83 -9.71
CA THR A 167 10.59 2.26 -9.93
C THR A 167 10.11 2.48 -11.35
N ARG A 168 10.36 3.66 -11.93
CA ARG A 168 10.06 3.99 -13.32
C ARG A 168 10.81 3.10 -14.30
N VAL A 169 12.09 2.84 -14.07
CA VAL A 169 12.89 1.93 -14.90
C VAL A 169 12.35 0.51 -14.83
N CYS A 170 12.00 0.03 -13.63
CA CYS A 170 11.55 -1.36 -13.44
C CYS A 170 10.10 -1.61 -13.86
N THR A 171 9.24 -0.60 -13.83
CA THR A 171 7.78 -0.79 -13.99
C THR A 171 7.13 0.10 -15.05
N GLY A 172 7.87 1.11 -15.55
CA GLY A 172 7.34 2.14 -16.43
C GLY A 172 6.60 3.28 -15.71
N TYR A 173 6.42 3.19 -14.38
CA TYR A 173 5.66 4.14 -13.56
C TYR A 173 6.46 4.59 -12.34
N ASP A 174 6.23 5.82 -11.89
CA ASP A 174 6.93 6.40 -10.74
C ASP A 174 6.26 6.00 -9.41
N VAL A 175 4.92 5.93 -9.40
CA VAL A 175 4.13 5.58 -8.21
C VAL A 175 3.28 4.35 -8.51
N LEU A 176 3.28 3.39 -7.57
CA LEU A 176 2.51 2.16 -7.67
C LEU A 176 1.56 2.05 -6.47
N VAL A 177 0.26 1.95 -6.74
CA VAL A 177 -0.78 1.76 -5.74
C VAL A 177 -1.41 0.37 -5.91
N PRO A 178 -1.24 -0.57 -4.97
CA PRO A 178 -1.80 -1.92 -5.10
C PRO A 178 -3.33 -1.92 -5.06
N GLU A 179 -3.95 -2.84 -5.80
CA GLU A 179 -5.41 -3.01 -5.82
C GLU A 179 -6.06 -3.23 -4.45
N ALA A 180 -5.32 -3.71 -3.45
CA ALA A 180 -5.85 -3.86 -2.11
C ALA A 180 -6.23 -2.50 -1.46
N LEU A 181 -5.57 -1.43 -1.91
CA LEU A 181 -5.78 -0.06 -1.43
C LEU A 181 -6.74 0.74 -2.33
N LEU A 182 -7.02 0.22 -3.52
CA LEU A 182 -8.03 0.73 -4.44
C LEU A 182 -9.33 -0.02 -4.10
N GLY A 183 -10.45 0.66 -3.96
CA GLY A 183 -11.74 0.02 -3.64
C GLY A 183 -12.26 -0.98 -4.69
N GLY A 184 -11.45 -1.36 -5.69
CA GLY A 184 -11.81 -2.21 -6.83
C GLY A 184 -10.59 -2.58 -7.68
N ALA A 185 -10.84 -3.07 -8.91
CA ALA A 185 -9.78 -3.43 -9.86
C ALA A 185 -8.99 -2.21 -10.33
N ALA A 186 -7.67 -2.35 -10.50
CA ALA A 186 -6.81 -1.23 -10.90
C ALA A 186 -7.17 -0.72 -12.31
N VAL A 187 -7.59 -1.60 -13.21
CA VAL A 187 -8.01 -1.25 -14.58
C VAL A 187 -9.25 -0.34 -14.55
N ALA A 188 -10.29 -0.73 -13.80
CA ALA A 188 -11.49 0.09 -13.64
C ALA A 188 -11.18 1.44 -12.97
N PHE A 189 -10.20 1.46 -12.07
CA PHE A 189 -9.75 2.70 -11.45
C PHE A 189 -9.06 3.64 -12.45
N VAL A 190 -8.24 3.11 -13.36
CA VAL A 190 -7.60 3.90 -14.44
C VAL A 190 -8.67 4.54 -15.32
N GLU A 191 -9.67 3.77 -15.76
CA GLU A 191 -10.76 4.28 -16.59
C GLU A 191 -11.53 5.40 -15.90
N LEU A 192 -11.89 5.19 -14.62
CA LEU A 192 -12.61 6.19 -13.82
C LEU A 192 -11.77 7.46 -13.62
N ALA A 193 -10.47 7.32 -13.37
CA ALA A 193 -9.57 8.45 -13.19
C ALA A 193 -9.36 9.24 -14.47
N GLU A 194 -9.24 8.58 -15.61
CA GLU A 194 -9.16 9.25 -16.91
C GLU A 194 -10.46 9.96 -17.26
N GLN A 195 -11.62 9.33 -17.03
CA GLN A 195 -12.92 9.96 -17.25
C GLN A 195 -13.06 11.23 -16.41
N TYR A 196 -12.78 11.14 -15.11
CA TYR A 196 -12.84 12.29 -14.21
C TYR A 196 -11.89 13.41 -14.66
N ARG A 197 -10.66 13.07 -15.08
CA ARG A 197 -9.69 14.05 -15.61
C ARG A 197 -10.23 14.79 -16.84
N ARG A 198 -10.92 14.10 -17.76
CA ARG A 198 -11.52 14.69 -18.96
C ARG A 198 -12.68 15.61 -18.59
N ASP A 199 -13.57 15.16 -17.71
CA ASP A 199 -14.73 15.94 -17.26
C ASP A 199 -14.29 17.25 -16.58
N THR A 200 -13.30 17.16 -15.69
CA THR A 200 -12.75 18.33 -15.00
C THR A 200 -12.06 19.30 -15.98
N ALA A 201 -11.39 18.80 -17.02
CA ALA A 201 -10.78 19.63 -18.05
C ALA A 201 -11.83 20.35 -18.90
N ALA A 202 -12.94 19.66 -19.22
CA ALA A 202 -14.07 20.24 -19.94
C ALA A 202 -14.72 21.38 -19.14
N GLU A 203 -14.97 21.18 -17.84
CA GLU A 203 -15.51 22.21 -16.95
C GLU A 203 -14.61 23.45 -16.86
N ARG A 204 -13.29 23.26 -16.72
CA ARG A 204 -12.33 24.38 -16.70
C ARG A 204 -12.32 25.16 -18.02
N SER A 205 -12.50 24.47 -19.15
CA SER A 205 -12.55 25.10 -20.46
C SER A 205 -13.85 25.87 -20.69
N ALA A 206 -14.96 25.40 -20.11
CA ALA A 206 -16.26 26.06 -20.18
C ALA A 206 -16.31 27.34 -19.32
N MET A 207 -15.69 27.34 -18.13
CA MET A 207 -15.61 28.53 -17.26
C MET A 207 -14.68 29.63 -17.77
N ARG A 208 -13.78 29.34 -18.72
CA ARG A 208 -12.86 30.32 -19.31
C ARG A 208 -13.41 31.00 -20.57
N ARG A 209 -14.59 30.60 -21.04
CA ARG A 209 -15.31 31.23 -22.16
C ARG A 209 -16.41 32.11 -21.63
#